data_AF-A0A318KTJ0-F1
#
_entry.id   AF-A0A318KTJ0-F1
#
_cell.length_a   1.000
_cell.length_b   1.000
_cell.length_c   1.000
_cell.angle_alpha   90.00
_cell.angle_beta   90.00
_cell.angle_gamma   90.00
#
_symmetry.space_group_name_H-M   'P 1'
#
loop_
_entity.id
_entity.type
_entity.pdbx_description
1 polymer ?
#
loop_
_entity_poly.entity_id
_entity_poly.type
_entity_poly.pdbx_seq_one_letter_code
_entity_poly.pdbx_strand_id
1 'polypeptide(L)'
;MKRFISGMLALTLMLSGCAVKKEDVTITLPKEYFEMAGTDAATALSNNDAYKSMTTNEDGSVTLVFDADKYAKYLEEYKTQIRTSLDEIEKDTETFPNITKISVNDDFTQFDVTLENGQVGLMDSLSILMLYMYGFMYQVLLGEEAGSKDIIVNYLDPSGNIIDTLNSSNME
;
A
#
# COMPACT_ATOMS: atom_id res chain seq x y z
N MET A 1 -5.90 -35.26 -19.77
CA MET A 1 -6.77 -34.58 -20.77
C MET A 1 -8.21 -34.56 -20.26
N LYS A 2 -8.63 -33.45 -19.66
CA LYS A 2 -10.05 -33.05 -19.51
C LYS A 2 -10.08 -31.53 -19.67
N ARG A 3 -10.86 -31.08 -20.65
CA ARG A 3 -11.07 -29.69 -21.10
C ARG A 3 -12.20 -29.08 -20.27
N PHE A 4 -12.28 -27.75 -20.15
CA PHE A 4 -13.47 -26.87 -20.09
C PHE A 4 -12.96 -25.46 -19.72
N ILE A 5 -12.64 -24.57 -20.67
CA ILE A 5 -13.49 -23.50 -21.23
C ILE A 5 -14.55 -22.96 -20.25
N SER A 6 -14.36 -21.73 -19.78
CA SER A 6 -15.36 -20.64 -19.73
C SER A 6 -14.67 -19.46 -19.03
N GLY A 7 -14.69 -18.21 -19.48
CA GLY A 7 -15.56 -17.55 -20.43
C GLY A 7 -15.61 -16.09 -20.00
N MET A 8 -15.03 -15.23 -20.83
CA MET A 8 -15.17 -13.77 -20.85
C MET A 8 -16.60 -13.37 -20.49
N LEU A 9 -16.80 -12.76 -19.31
CA LEU A 9 -18.11 -12.26 -18.91
C LEU A 9 -18.34 -10.91 -19.62
N ALA A 10 -19.03 -11.00 -20.74
CA ALA A 10 -19.47 -9.87 -21.54
C ALA A 10 -20.43 -8.98 -20.75
N LEU A 11 -20.06 -7.70 -20.73
CA LEU A 11 -20.91 -6.55 -20.49
C LEU A 11 -22.17 -6.62 -21.37
N THR A 12 -23.35 -6.80 -20.77
CA THR A 12 -24.62 -6.22 -21.23
C THR A 12 -25.75 -6.53 -20.25
N LEU A 13 -26.24 -5.52 -19.55
CA LEU A 13 -27.60 -5.51 -19.02
C LEU A 13 -28.09 -4.07 -18.96
N MET A 14 -28.83 -3.68 -20.00
CA MET A 14 -29.82 -2.60 -19.91
C MET A 14 -31.05 -3.17 -19.21
N LEU A 15 -31.29 -2.80 -17.95
CA LEU A 15 -32.57 -2.95 -17.28
C LEU A 15 -32.84 -1.74 -16.36
N SER A 16 -33.79 -0.93 -16.78
CA SER A 16 -34.84 -0.31 -15.97
C SER A 16 -34.56 -0.05 -14.47
N GLY A 17 -34.27 1.19 -14.11
CA GLY A 17 -34.89 1.86 -12.94
C GLY A 17 -34.76 1.26 -11.53
N CYS A 18 -33.86 0.32 -11.26
CA CYS A 18 -33.41 0.00 -9.91
C CYS A 18 -31.98 0.49 -9.76
N ALA A 19 -31.76 1.55 -8.98
CA ALA A 19 -30.41 1.86 -8.51
C ALA A 19 -29.89 0.62 -7.77
N VAL A 20 -28.92 -0.09 -8.34
CA VAL A 20 -28.17 -1.11 -7.61
C VAL A 20 -27.54 -0.38 -6.44
N LYS A 21 -28.03 -0.63 -5.22
CA LYS A 21 -27.43 -0.07 -4.02
C LYS A 21 -26.04 -0.68 -3.90
N LYS A 22 -25.01 0.14 -4.12
CA LYS A 22 -23.62 -0.29 -3.96
C LYS A 22 -23.40 -0.66 -2.49
N GLU A 23 -22.89 -1.86 -2.23
CA GLU A 23 -22.64 -2.33 -0.86
C GLU A 23 -21.40 -1.63 -0.28
N ASP A 24 -21.46 -1.34 1.02
CA ASP A 24 -20.33 -0.73 1.75
C ASP A 24 -19.11 -1.64 1.71
N VAL A 25 -17.93 -1.03 1.62
CA VAL A 25 -16.67 -1.78 1.52
C VAL A 25 -16.14 -2.01 2.92
N THR A 26 -15.91 -3.28 3.28
CA THR A 26 -15.36 -3.67 4.58
C THR A 26 -13.94 -4.16 4.41
N ILE A 27 -13.02 -3.60 5.19
CA ILE A 27 -11.60 -3.93 5.17
C ILE A 27 -11.16 -4.27 6.59
N THR A 28 -10.41 -5.35 6.76
CA THR A 28 -9.86 -5.76 8.06
C THR A 28 -8.34 -5.66 8.03
N LEU A 29 -7.80 -4.77 8.86
CA LEU A 29 -6.38 -4.61 9.11
C LEU A 29 -5.95 -5.59 10.19
N PRO A 30 -4.97 -6.47 9.95
CA PRO A 30 -4.50 -7.42 10.94
C PRO A 30 -3.79 -6.71 12.10
N LYS A 31 -3.68 -7.35 13.26
CA LYS A 31 -3.01 -6.78 14.44
C LYS A 31 -1.54 -6.45 14.15
N GLU A 32 -0.88 -7.31 13.37
CA GLU A 32 0.51 -7.23 12.95
C GLU A 32 0.82 -5.92 12.23
N TYR A 33 -0.15 -5.33 11.52
CA TYR A 33 -0.01 -4.02 10.91
C TYR A 33 0.29 -2.94 11.96
N PHE A 34 -0.42 -2.97 13.09
CA PHE A 34 -0.26 -1.99 14.17
C PHE A 34 1.00 -2.24 15.01
N GLU A 35 1.43 -3.50 15.10
CA GLU A 35 2.69 -3.85 15.74
C GLU A 35 3.89 -3.34 14.94
N MET A 36 3.82 -3.41 13.61
CA MET A 36 4.85 -2.88 12.71
C MET A 36 4.81 -1.34 12.63
N ALA A 37 3.62 -0.77 12.50
CA ALA A 37 3.44 0.67 12.26
C ALA A 37 3.50 1.54 13.52
N GLY A 38 3.38 0.93 14.71
CA GLY A 38 3.39 1.64 15.98
C GLY A 38 2.12 2.45 16.27
N THR A 39 2.18 3.27 17.32
CA THR A 39 1.04 4.03 17.85
C THR A 39 0.51 5.12 16.92
N ASP A 40 1.37 5.60 16.02
CA ASP A 40 1.04 6.70 15.11
C ASP A 40 0.03 6.26 14.05
N ALA A 41 0.12 5.01 13.58
CA ALA A 41 -0.84 4.45 12.63
C ALA A 41 -2.25 4.29 13.22
N ALA A 42 -2.35 3.81 14.47
CA ALA A 42 -3.63 3.70 15.16
C ALA A 42 -4.30 5.08 15.36
N THR A 43 -3.49 6.08 15.69
CA THR A 43 -3.93 7.48 15.84
C THR A 43 -4.37 8.09 14.51
N ALA A 44 -3.58 7.86 13.45
CA ALA A 44 -3.88 8.33 12.10
C ALA A 44 -5.18 7.73 11.55
N LEU A 45 -5.41 6.43 11.78
CA LEU A 45 -6.68 5.81 11.45
C LEU A 45 -7.80 6.47 12.24
N SER A 46 -7.72 6.54 13.56
CA SER A 46 -8.80 7.03 14.44
C SER A 46 -9.27 8.46 14.15
N ASN A 47 -8.40 9.30 13.57
CA ASN A 47 -8.72 10.69 13.22
C ASN A 47 -9.24 10.87 11.78
N ASN A 48 -9.36 9.79 11.01
CA ASN A 48 -9.76 9.83 9.62
C ASN A 48 -11.30 9.69 9.50
N ASP A 49 -11.94 10.67 8.88
CA ASP A 49 -13.41 10.73 8.71
C ASP A 49 -13.90 10.03 7.41
N ALA A 50 -13.01 9.36 6.68
CA ALA A 50 -13.34 8.72 5.40
C ALA A 50 -14.13 7.41 5.56
N TYR A 51 -14.08 6.76 6.72
CA TYR A 51 -14.82 5.54 7.01
C TYR A 51 -16.10 5.81 7.82
N LYS A 52 -17.14 5.03 7.57
CA LYS A 52 -18.42 5.03 8.30
C LYS A 52 -18.28 4.53 9.72
N SER A 53 -17.43 3.53 9.93
CA SER A 53 -17.14 2.97 11.25
C SER A 53 -15.79 2.29 11.30
N MET A 54 -15.21 2.26 12.51
CA MET A 54 -14.02 1.50 12.86
C MET A 54 -14.36 0.61 14.07
N THR A 55 -13.93 -0.64 14.06
CA THR A 55 -14.14 -1.60 15.15
C THR A 55 -12.85 -2.37 15.43
N THR A 56 -12.38 -2.32 16.68
CA THR A 56 -11.29 -3.19 17.14
C THR A 56 -11.87 -4.54 17.56
N ASN A 57 -11.34 -5.61 16.99
CA ASN A 57 -11.75 -6.99 17.23
C ASN A 57 -11.03 -7.60 18.44
N GLU A 58 -11.53 -8.73 18.97
CA GLU A 58 -10.93 -9.41 20.13
C GLU A 58 -9.51 -9.92 19.86
N ASP A 59 -9.19 -10.25 18.60
CA ASP A 59 -7.87 -10.69 18.15
C ASP A 59 -6.88 -9.53 17.94
N GLY A 60 -7.31 -8.28 18.17
CA GLY A 60 -6.50 -7.07 17.99
C GLY A 60 -6.48 -6.52 16.55
N SER A 61 -7.16 -7.18 15.60
CA SER A 61 -7.37 -6.61 14.26
C SER A 61 -8.36 -5.43 14.31
N VAL A 62 -8.35 -4.59 13.28
CA VAL A 62 -9.26 -3.44 13.15
C VAL A 62 -10.05 -3.54 11.85
N THR A 63 -11.37 -3.51 11.96
CA THR A 63 -12.28 -3.50 10.81
C THR A 63 -12.77 -2.09 10.51
N LEU A 64 -12.60 -1.66 9.26
CA LEU A 64 -13.03 -0.38 8.71
C LEU A 64 -14.18 -0.63 7.74
N VAL A 65 -15.24 0.17 7.83
CA VAL A 65 -16.36 0.15 6.88
C VAL A 65 -16.37 1.48 6.14
N PHE A 66 -16.23 1.45 4.82
CA PHE A 66 -16.25 2.61 3.96
C PHE A 66 -17.61 2.77 3.29
N ASP A 67 -18.01 4.03 3.06
CA ASP A 67 -19.09 4.31 2.13
C ASP A 67 -18.68 3.88 0.72
N ALA A 68 -19.49 3.02 0.11
CA ALA A 68 -19.22 2.48 -1.21
C ALA A 68 -18.96 3.58 -2.27
N ASP A 69 -19.66 4.71 -2.18
CA ASP A 69 -19.55 5.81 -3.13
C ASP A 69 -18.29 6.67 -2.88
N LYS A 70 -17.75 6.63 -1.67
CA LYS A 70 -16.55 7.41 -1.28
C LYS A 70 -15.26 6.61 -1.34
N TYR A 71 -15.34 5.28 -1.31
CA TYR A 71 -14.16 4.42 -1.22
C TYR A 71 -13.15 4.62 -2.37
N ALA A 72 -13.63 4.78 -3.61
CA ALA A 72 -12.75 5.04 -4.74
C ALA A 72 -11.99 6.37 -4.59
N LYS A 73 -12.66 7.40 -4.06
CA LYS A 73 -12.03 8.69 -3.78
C LYS A 73 -10.98 8.55 -2.66
N TYR A 74 -11.31 7.81 -1.61
CA TYR A 74 -10.37 7.51 -0.52
C TYR A 74 -9.12 6.80 -1.02
N LEU A 75 -9.25 5.83 -1.93
CA LEU A 75 -8.09 5.16 -2.54
C LEU A 75 -7.19 6.15 -3.29
N GLU A 76 -7.75 7.06 -4.07
CA GLU A 76 -6.96 8.08 -4.79
C GLU A 76 -6.31 9.10 -3.84
N GLU A 77 -7.00 9.49 -2.76
CA GLU A 77 -6.42 10.34 -1.72
C GLU A 77 -5.27 9.62 -1.00
N TYR A 78 -5.41 8.32 -0.70
CA TYR A 78 -4.37 7.53 -0.05
C TYR A 78 -3.15 7.33 -0.97
N LYS A 79 -3.38 7.04 -2.25
CA LYS A 79 -2.33 7.05 -3.29
C LYS A 79 -1.55 8.37 -3.34
N THR A 80 -2.25 9.49 -3.19
CA THR A 80 -1.66 10.83 -3.19
C THR A 80 -0.85 11.07 -1.92
N GLN A 81 -1.33 10.59 -0.77
CA GLN A 81 -0.61 10.64 0.49
C GLN A 81 0.70 9.87 0.42
N ILE A 82 0.70 8.62 -0.08
CA ILE A 82 1.94 7.84 -0.22
C ILE A 82 2.94 8.61 -1.11
N ARG A 83 2.52 9.10 -2.29
CA ARG A 83 3.42 9.85 -3.18
C ARG A 83 3.98 11.12 -2.53
N THR A 84 3.15 11.85 -1.79
CA THR A 84 3.62 13.01 -1.01
C THR A 84 4.69 12.59 0.02
N SER A 85 4.48 11.48 0.73
CA SER A 85 5.47 10.98 1.69
C SER A 85 6.76 10.51 1.02
N LEU A 86 6.70 9.93 -0.18
CA LEU A 86 7.91 9.60 -0.96
C LEU A 86 8.66 10.88 -1.36
N ASP A 87 7.96 11.89 -1.86
CA ASP A 87 8.52 13.20 -2.19
C ASP A 87 9.16 13.90 -0.97
N GLU A 88 8.63 13.67 0.24
CA GLU A 88 9.19 14.19 1.49
C GLU A 88 10.49 13.46 1.85
N ILE A 89 10.56 12.14 1.69
CA ILE A 89 11.79 11.35 1.88
C ILE A 89 12.88 11.83 0.92
N GLU A 90 12.54 12.05 -0.36
CA GLU A 90 13.49 12.58 -1.36
C GLU A 90 14.05 13.96 -0.99
N LYS A 91 13.26 14.80 -0.29
CA LYS A 91 13.66 16.15 0.10
C LYS A 91 14.42 16.19 1.43
N ASP A 92 14.27 15.18 2.27
CA ASP A 92 14.94 15.07 3.56
C ASP A 92 16.39 14.57 3.41
N THR A 93 17.23 15.47 2.89
CA THR A 93 18.67 15.22 2.75
C THR A 93 19.43 15.17 4.08
N GLU A 94 18.81 15.58 5.19
CA GLU A 94 19.42 15.49 6.53
C GLU A 94 19.34 14.06 7.06
N THR A 95 18.19 13.41 6.91
CA THR A 95 17.96 12.02 7.34
C THR A 95 18.38 11.00 6.28
N PHE A 96 18.11 11.28 5.00
CA PHE A 96 18.33 10.39 3.86
C PHE A 96 19.28 11.01 2.82
N PRO A 97 20.54 11.33 3.17
CA PRO A 97 21.45 12.05 2.28
C PRO A 97 21.81 11.33 0.99
N ASN A 98 21.59 10.01 0.91
CA ASN A 98 21.91 9.22 -0.27
C ASN A 98 20.72 9.03 -1.21
N ILE A 99 19.47 9.21 -0.75
CA ILE A 99 18.28 8.98 -1.57
C ILE A 99 18.06 10.20 -2.46
N THR A 100 18.11 10.00 -3.77
CA THR A 100 17.93 11.09 -4.76
C THR A 100 16.58 11.03 -5.46
N LYS A 101 15.97 9.84 -5.49
CA LYS A 101 14.69 9.59 -6.14
C LYS A 101 14.07 8.28 -5.65
N ILE A 102 12.76 8.25 -5.53
CA ILE A 102 11.94 7.07 -5.31
C ILE A 102 10.85 7.04 -6.38
N SER A 103 10.90 6.04 -7.27
CA SER A 103 9.77 5.73 -8.15
C SER A 103 8.96 4.56 -7.62
N VAL A 104 7.66 4.59 -7.85
CA VAL A 104 6.73 3.53 -7.42
C VAL A 104 5.79 3.18 -8.57
N ASN A 105 5.42 1.91 -8.68
CA ASN A 105 4.41 1.47 -9.63
C ASN A 105 2.98 1.80 -9.17
N ASP A 106 2.00 1.66 -10.06
CA ASP A 106 0.62 2.12 -9.81
C ASP A 106 -0.08 1.39 -8.66
N ASP A 107 0.30 0.14 -8.41
CA ASP A 107 -0.23 -0.69 -7.35
C ASP A 107 0.67 -0.75 -6.11
N PHE A 108 1.75 0.03 -6.03
CA PHE A 108 2.63 0.12 -4.86
C PHE A 108 3.22 -1.21 -4.39
N THR A 109 3.39 -2.18 -5.29
CA THR A 109 4.09 -3.44 -5.02
C THR A 109 5.59 -3.37 -5.34
N GLN A 110 6.04 -2.33 -6.04
CA GLN A 110 7.45 -2.12 -6.34
C GLN A 110 7.85 -0.66 -6.15
N PHE A 111 8.92 -0.45 -5.37
CA PHE A 111 9.59 0.83 -5.18
C PHE A 111 11.02 0.72 -5.70
N ASP A 112 11.44 1.69 -6.49
CA ASP A 112 12.80 1.81 -7.01
C ASP A 112 13.44 3.06 -6.39
N VAL A 113 14.44 2.86 -5.53
CA VAL A 113 15.15 3.89 -4.77
C VAL A 113 16.52 4.13 -5.40
N THR A 114 16.75 5.34 -5.92
CA THR A 114 18.02 5.72 -6.56
C THR A 114 18.96 6.35 -5.55
N LEU A 115 20.17 5.78 -5.42
CA LEU A 115 21.19 6.21 -4.46
C LEU A 115 22.34 6.97 -5.15
N GLU A 116 22.73 8.13 -4.61
CA GLU A 116 23.79 8.97 -5.18
C GLU A 116 25.15 8.25 -5.26
N ASN A 117 25.52 7.51 -4.21
CA ASN A 117 26.82 6.84 -4.09
C ASN A 117 26.78 5.34 -4.46
N GLY A 118 25.60 4.83 -4.85
CA GLY A 118 25.39 3.41 -5.18
C GLY A 118 25.67 2.44 -4.03
N GLN A 119 25.59 2.88 -2.77
CA GLN A 119 25.78 2.05 -1.59
C GLN A 119 24.61 2.22 -0.62
N VAL A 120 24.05 1.12 -0.14
CA VAL A 120 22.97 1.14 0.85
C VAL A 120 23.55 1.48 2.24
N GLY A 121 23.24 2.68 2.75
CA GLY A 121 23.57 3.08 4.12
C GLY A 121 22.54 2.60 5.14
N LEU A 122 22.89 2.72 6.43
CA LEU A 122 22.00 2.29 7.53
C LEU A 122 20.64 3.01 7.51
N MET A 123 20.62 4.33 7.29
CA MET A 123 19.37 5.11 7.24
C MET A 123 18.56 4.76 5.99
N ASP A 124 19.22 4.51 4.86
CA ASP A 124 18.57 4.04 3.63
C ASP A 124 17.88 2.69 3.89
N SER A 125 18.50 1.79 4.67
CA SER A 125 17.89 0.52 5.07
C SER A 125 16.67 0.69 6.00
N LEU A 126 16.63 1.72 6.84
CA LEU A 126 15.46 1.98 7.69
C LEU A 126 14.26 2.48 6.87
N SER A 127 14.49 3.14 5.74
CA SER A 127 13.41 3.57 4.84
C SER A 127 12.61 2.39 4.27
N ILE A 128 13.21 1.21 4.14
CA ILE A 128 12.58 0.00 3.60
C ILE A 128 11.32 -0.38 4.38
N LEU A 129 11.38 -0.30 5.72
CA LEU A 129 10.25 -0.63 6.57
C LEU A 129 9.04 0.25 6.27
N MET A 130 9.27 1.55 6.04
CA MET A 130 8.21 2.48 5.65
C MET A 130 7.66 2.15 4.25
N LEU A 131 8.51 1.83 3.29
CA LEU A 131 8.08 1.47 1.93
C LEU A 131 7.24 0.18 1.92
N TYR A 132 7.65 -0.83 2.68
CA TYR A 132 6.85 -2.05 2.86
C TYR A 132 5.50 -1.76 3.51
N MET A 133 5.47 -0.91 4.53
CA MET A 133 4.21 -0.49 5.16
C MET A 133 3.27 0.23 4.18
N TYR A 134 3.78 1.12 3.34
CA TYR A 134 2.97 1.79 2.32
C TYR A 134 2.39 0.80 1.31
N GLY A 135 3.24 -0.11 0.80
CA GLY A 135 2.80 -1.15 -0.14
C GLY A 135 1.76 -2.08 0.47
N PHE A 136 2.03 -2.62 1.66
CA PHE A 136 1.11 -3.53 2.36
C PHE A 136 -0.24 -2.89 2.66
N MET A 137 -0.24 -1.67 3.20
CA MET A 137 -1.51 -0.99 3.49
C MET A 137 -2.30 -0.74 2.21
N TYR A 138 -1.64 -0.35 1.13
CA TYR A 138 -2.33 -0.16 -0.14
C TYR A 138 -2.94 -1.46 -0.68
N GLN A 139 -2.26 -2.60 -0.53
CA GLN A 139 -2.84 -3.91 -0.91
C GLN A 139 -4.05 -4.28 -0.07
N VAL A 140 -3.99 -4.05 1.25
CA VAL A 140 -5.13 -4.31 2.13
C VAL A 140 -6.31 -3.42 1.75
N LEU A 141 -6.06 -2.17 1.38
CA LEU A 141 -7.07 -1.26 0.83
C LEU A 141 -7.52 -1.64 -0.59
N LEU A 142 -6.90 -2.59 -1.29
CA LEU A 142 -7.47 -3.17 -2.51
C LEU A 142 -8.33 -4.41 -2.21
N GLY A 143 -8.45 -4.79 -0.94
CA GLY A 143 -9.16 -5.99 -0.50
C GLY A 143 -8.33 -7.27 -0.54
N GLU A 144 -7.00 -7.15 -0.73
CA GLU A 144 -6.09 -8.28 -0.63
C GLU A 144 -5.87 -8.65 0.84
N GLU A 145 -5.58 -9.92 1.10
CA GLU A 145 -5.14 -10.34 2.43
C GLU A 145 -3.78 -9.67 2.76
N ALA A 146 -3.63 -9.17 3.98
CA ALA A 146 -2.38 -8.55 4.39
C ALA A 146 -1.21 -9.53 4.27
N GLY A 147 -0.12 -9.11 3.62
CA GLY A 147 1.04 -9.96 3.38
C GLY A 147 0.86 -11.02 2.28
N SER A 148 -0.28 -11.04 1.56
CA SER A 148 -0.49 -11.95 0.42
C SER A 148 0.28 -11.56 -0.84
N LYS A 149 0.71 -10.31 -0.92
CA LYS A 149 1.57 -9.79 -1.99
C LYS A 149 2.86 -9.26 -1.41
N ASP A 150 3.94 -9.72 -2.02
CA ASP A 150 5.29 -9.26 -1.76
C ASP A 150 5.42 -7.79 -2.20
N ILE A 151 6.09 -7.00 -1.35
CA ILE A 151 6.54 -5.65 -1.70
C ILE A 151 8.02 -5.72 -2.01
N ILE A 152 8.38 -5.24 -3.19
CA ILE A 152 9.74 -5.25 -3.71
C ILE A 152 10.33 -3.86 -3.60
N VAL A 153 11.53 -3.75 -3.05
CA VAL A 153 12.33 -2.52 -3.04
C VAL A 153 13.63 -2.78 -3.79
N ASN A 154 13.84 -2.07 -4.89
CA ASN A 154 15.10 -2.09 -5.62
C ASN A 154 15.93 -0.86 -5.25
N TYR A 155 17.21 -1.07 -4.97
CA TYR A 155 18.19 0.01 -4.92
C TYR A 155 18.89 0.14 -6.25
N LEU A 156 18.91 1.36 -6.79
CA LEU A 156 19.49 1.68 -8.09
C LEU A 156 20.70 2.59 -7.94
N ASP A 157 21.69 2.42 -8.81
CA ASP A 157 22.76 3.40 -9.01
C ASP A 157 22.25 4.61 -9.83
N PRO A 158 23.01 5.72 -9.93
CA PRO A 158 22.59 6.89 -10.70
C PRO A 158 22.40 6.63 -12.21
N SER A 159 22.90 5.49 -12.72
CA SER A 159 22.70 5.06 -14.12
C SER A 159 21.44 4.22 -14.30
N GLY A 160 20.73 3.88 -13.21
CA GLY A 160 19.53 3.06 -13.19
C GLY A 160 19.78 1.56 -13.12
N ASN A 161 21.01 1.11 -12.82
CA ASN A 161 21.28 -0.32 -12.63
C ASN A 161 20.89 -0.75 -11.22
N ILE A 162 20.31 -1.95 -11.10
CA ILE A 162 20.00 -2.55 -9.80
C ILE A 162 21.30 -2.91 -9.08
N ILE A 163 21.47 -2.35 -7.88
CA ILE A 163 22.54 -2.68 -6.94
C ILE A 163 22.09 -3.82 -6.03
N ASP A 164 20.87 -3.74 -5.53
CA ASP A 164 20.28 -4.70 -4.61
C ASP A 164 18.75 -4.75 -4.75
N THR A 165 18.16 -5.89 -4.40
CA THR A 165 16.72 -6.11 -4.41
C THR A 165 16.31 -6.76 -3.11
N LEU A 166 15.39 -6.11 -2.41
CA LEU A 166 14.82 -6.60 -1.17
C LEU A 166 13.35 -6.92 -1.39
N ASN A 167 12.92 -8.03 -0.78
CA ASN A 167 11.55 -8.50 -0.83
C ASN A 167 11.02 -8.61 0.61
N SER A 168 9.84 -8.08 0.85
CA SER A 168 9.18 -8.13 2.14
C SER A 168 8.97 -9.55 2.68
N SER A 169 8.86 -10.56 1.82
CA SER A 169 8.75 -11.98 2.23
C SER A 169 10.05 -12.57 2.78
N ASN A 170 11.18 -11.90 2.57
CA ASN A 170 12.50 -12.33 3.05
C ASN A 170 12.94 -11.65 4.36
N MET A 171 12.08 -10.80 4.95
CA MET A 171 12.32 -10.26 6.29
C MET A 171 12.03 -11.33 7.34
N GLU A 172 13.05 -12.11 7.69
CA GLU A 172 13.06 -12.93 8.92
C GLU A 172 13.43 -12.10 10.16
#